data_AF-A0A2G2LLF7-F1
#
_entry.id   AF-A0A2G2LLF7-F1
#
_cell.length_a   1.000
_cell.length_b   1.000
_cell.length_c   1.000
_cell.angle_alpha   90.00
_cell.angle_beta   90.00
_cell.angle_gamma   90.00
#
_symmetry.space_group_name_H-M   'P 1'
#
loop_
_entity.id
_entity.type
_entity.pdbx_description
1 polymer ?
#
loop_
_entity_poly.entity_id
_entity_poly.type
_entity_poly.pdbx_seq_one_letter_code
_entity_poly.pdbx_strand_id
1 'polypeptide(L)' 'MKTLYSPESQKISQWLREQRENKGLTMRQAGELLGKPHSFVGKTEVGQRRIDVVEFVWYCRCLGFDAIEGLSEIID' A
#
# COMPACT_ATOMS: atom_id res chain seq x y z
N MET A 1 0.76 -13.52 -16.63
CA MET A 1 0.44 -13.85 -15.23
C MET A 1 -0.59 -12.85 -14.70
N LYS A 2 -1.70 -13.30 -14.09
CA LYS A 2 -2.69 -12.40 -13.46
C LYS A 2 -2.31 -12.23 -12.00
N THR A 3 -1.83 -11.05 -11.62
CA THR A 3 -1.32 -10.76 -10.26
C THR A 3 -2.33 -10.05 -9.36
N LEU A 4 -3.56 -9.78 -9.82
CA LEU A 4 -4.52 -8.97 -9.07
C LEU A 4 -5.01 -9.64 -7.77
N TYR A 5 -4.84 -10.95 -7.66
CA TYR A 5 -5.24 -11.76 -6.51
C TYR A 5 -4.16 -12.77 -6.13
N SER A 6 -2.91 -12.50 -6.51
CA SER A 6 -1.83 -13.39 -6.15
C SER A 6 -1.47 -13.19 -4.67
N PRO A 7 -0.96 -14.23 -3.98
CA PRO A 7 -0.54 -14.11 -2.59
C PRO A 7 0.39 -12.91 -2.34
N GLU A 8 1.27 -12.62 -3.30
CA GLU A 8 2.22 -11.51 -3.26
C GLU A 8 1.51 -10.15 -3.29
N SER A 9 0.49 -9.99 -4.13
CA SER A 9 -0.30 -8.74 -4.17
C SER A 9 -1.06 -8.48 -2.86
N GLN A 10 -1.49 -9.56 -2.19
CA GLN A 10 -2.14 -9.47 -0.89
C GLN A 10 -1.15 -9.11 0.22
N LYS A 11 0.05 -9.71 0.22
CA LYS A 11 1.14 -9.36 1.15
C LYS A 11 1.48 -7.87 1.07
N ILE A 12 1.66 -7.30 -0.13
CA ILE A 12 1.92 -5.85 -0.29
C ILE A 12 0.76 -5.01 0.25
N SER A 13 -0.48 -5.38 -0.08
CA SER A 13 -1.66 -4.63 0.35
C SER A 13 -1.78 -4.61 1.87
N GLN A 14 -1.55 -5.77 2.50
CA GLN A 14 -1.53 -5.92 3.95
C GLN A 14 -0.39 -5.13 4.60
N TRP A 15 0.83 -5.24 4.06
CA TRP A 15 1.98 -4.50 4.57
C TRP A 15 1.74 -2.97 4.54
N LEU A 16 1.18 -2.43 3.46
CA LEU A 16 0.81 -1.01 3.37
C LEU A 16 -0.17 -0.59 4.47
N ARG A 17 -1.16 -1.44 4.76
CA ARG A 17 -2.13 -1.22 5.83
C ARG A 17 -1.46 -1.18 7.19
N GLU A 18 -0.61 -2.16 7.48
CA GLU A 18 0.11 -2.28 8.75
C GLU A 18 1.02 -1.07 8.97
N GLN A 19 1.77 -0.64 7.96
CA GLN A 19 2.60 0.57 8.04
C GLN A 19 1.77 1.83 8.32
N ARG A 20 0.60 1.98 7.67
CA ARG A 20 -0.31 3.10 7.93
C ARG A 20 -0.81 3.06 9.38
N GLU A 21 -1.25 1.91 9.86
CA GLU A 21 -1.76 1.73 11.22
C GLU A 21 -0.67 1.94 12.28
N ASN A 22 0.57 1.49 12.03
CA ASN A 22 1.74 1.72 12.90
C ASN A 22 2.10 3.20 13.03
N LYS A 23 1.85 4.00 11.98
CA LYS A 23 1.97 5.47 12.06
C LYS A 23 0.78 6.17 12.70
N GLY A 24 -0.24 5.43 13.14
CA GLY A 24 -1.46 5.99 13.71
C GLY A 24 -2.31 6.78 12.71
N LEU A 25 -2.13 6.55 11.41
CA LEU A 25 -2.84 7.30 10.37
C LEU A 25 -4.18 6.63 10.06
N THR A 26 -5.26 7.42 10.04
CA THR A 26 -6.53 6.98 9.45
C THR A 26 -6.43 6.93 7.92
N MET A 27 -7.33 6.18 7.26
CA MET A 27 -7.42 6.19 5.78
C MET A 27 -7.67 7.59 5.20
N ARG A 28 -8.36 8.48 5.94
CA ARG A 28 -8.61 9.86 5.52
C ARG A 28 -7.33 10.69 5.52
N GLN A 29 -6.57 10.64 6.62
CA GLN A 29 -5.29 11.34 6.73
C GLN A 29 -4.28 10.81 5.70
N ALA A 30 -4.19 9.49 5.51
CA ALA A 30 -3.36 8.92 4.46
C ALA A 30 -3.78 9.40 3.07
N GLY A 31 -5.10 9.46 2.79
CA GLY A 31 -5.63 9.99 1.55
C GLY A 31 -5.24 11.45 1.30
N GLU A 32 -5.32 12.29 2.34
CA GLU A 32 -4.88 13.68 2.28
C GLU A 32 -3.38 13.81 1.93
N LEU A 33 -2.52 13.03 2.60
CA LEU A 33 -1.07 12.99 2.32
C LEU A 33 -0.75 12.49 0.90
N LEU A 34 -1.57 11.58 0.38
CA LEU A 34 -1.45 11.02 -0.96
C LEU A 34 -2.09 11.92 -2.03
N GLY A 35 -2.87 12.93 -1.66
CA GLY A 35 -3.71 13.67 -2.62
C GLY A 35 -4.74 12.77 -3.31
N LYS A 36 -5.27 11.76 -2.60
CA LYS A 36 -6.24 10.78 -3.11
C LYS A 36 -7.43 10.63 -2.14
N PRO A 37 -8.60 10.18 -2.63
CA PRO A 37 -9.73 9.86 -1.75
C PRO A 37 -9.37 8.75 -0.74
N HIS A 38 -9.93 8.78 0.47
CA HIS A 38 -9.75 7.68 1.45
C HIS A 38 -10.16 6.29 0.91
N SER A 39 -11.07 6.25 -0.07
CA SER A 39 -11.46 5.01 -0.75
C SER A 39 -10.37 4.44 -1.65
N PHE A 40 -9.45 5.27 -2.17
CA PHE A 40 -8.23 4.81 -2.85
C PHE A 40 -7.34 4.05 -1.87
N VAL A 41 -7.13 4.61 -0.69
CA VAL A 41 -6.33 3.99 0.39
C VAL A 41 -6.95 2.65 0.79
N GLY A 42 -8.24 2.65 1.16
CA GLY A 42 -8.93 1.44 1.56
C GLY A 42 -8.92 0.34 0.50
N LYS A 43 -9.23 0.67 -0.77
CA LYS A 43 -9.21 -0.33 -1.86
C LYS A 43 -7.82 -0.87 -2.16
N THR A 44 -6.77 -0.05 -1.99
CA THR A 44 -5.38 -0.48 -2.16
C THR A 44 -4.99 -1.44 -1.05
N GLU A 45 -5.25 -1.08 0.20
CA GLU A 45 -4.86 -1.85 1.39
C GLU A 45 -5.61 -3.18 1.56
N VAL A 46 -6.80 -3.32 0.97
CA VAL A 46 -7.55 -4.59 0.95
C VAL A 46 -7.37 -5.38 -0.36
N GLY A 47 -6.48 -4.94 -1.25
CA GLY A 47 -6.17 -5.64 -2.51
C GLY A 47 -7.28 -5.57 -3.58
N GLN A 48 -8.27 -4.70 -3.42
CA GLN A 48 -9.32 -4.47 -4.43
C GLN A 48 -8.88 -3.56 -5.58
N ARG A 49 -7.77 -2.82 -5.39
CA ARG A 49 -7.14 -1.98 -6.41
C ARG A 49 -5.73 -2.46 -6.65
N ARG A 50 -5.38 -2.71 -7.91
CA ARG A 50 -3.99 -2.94 -8.29
C ARG A 50 -3.16 -1.69 -8.00
N ILE A 51 -2.02 -1.88 -7.36
CA ILE A 51 -0.95 -0.90 -7.30
C ILE A 51 0.21 -1.47 -8.11
N ASP A 52 0.74 -0.69 -9.07
CA ASP A 52 2.00 -1.07 -9.72
C ASP A 52 3.20 -0.63 -8.88
N VAL A 53 4.41 -1.04 -9.27
CA VAL A 53 5.63 -0.78 -8.48
C VAL A 53 5.94 0.71 -8.36
N VAL A 54 5.63 1.52 -9.38
CA VAL A 54 5.89 2.97 -9.36
C VAL A 54 4.90 3.65 -8.43
N GLU A 55 3.62 3.27 -8.52
CA GLU A 55 2.59 3.74 -7.58
C GLU A 55 2.89 3.31 -6.14
N PHE A 56 3.40 2.10 -5.92
CA PHE A 56 3.80 1.59 -4.61
C PHE A 56 4.94 2.44 -4.02
N VAL A 57 6.02 2.66 -4.78
CA VAL A 57 7.14 3.50 -4.32
C VAL A 57 6.67 4.94 -4.03
N TRP A 58 5.80 5.50 -4.88
CA TRP A 58 5.21 6.81 -4.65
C TRP A 58 4.36 6.84 -3.37
N TYR A 59 3.53 5.83 -3.14
CA TYR A 59 2.70 5.68 -1.96
C TYR A 59 3.58 5.65 -0.69
N CYS A 60 4.60 4.79 -0.69
CA CYS A 60 5.57 4.67 0.39
C CYS A 60 6.26 6.01 0.66
N ARG A 61 6.71 6.71 -0.38
CA ARG A 61 7.38 8.02 -0.24
C ARG A 61 6.46 9.07 0.39
N CYS A 62 5.20 9.14 -0.03
CA CYS A 62 4.23 10.10 0.50
C CYS A 62 3.94 9.88 1.99
N LEU A 63 3.90 8.63 2.44
CA LEU A 63 3.64 8.29 3.83
C LEU A 63 4.92 8.05 4.66
N GLY A 64 6.10 8.14 4.03
CA GLY A 64 7.41 7.92 4.65
C GLY A 64 7.67 6.47 5.06
N PHE A 65 7.24 5.50 4.26
CA PHE A 65 7.54 4.08 4.43
C PHE A 65 8.80 3.71 3.62
N ASP A 66 9.52 2.68 4.06
CA ASP A 66 10.60 2.10 3.24
C ASP A 66 10.02 1.11 2.23
N ALA A 67 10.08 1.47 0.94
CA ALA A 67 9.60 0.61 -0.13
C ALA A 67 10.39 -0.71 -0.24
N ILE A 68 11.66 -0.74 0.19
CA ILE A 68 12.49 -1.94 0.13
C ILE A 68 12.04 -2.96 1.17
N GLU A 69 11.65 -2.51 2.37
CA GLU A 69 11.05 -3.38 3.38
C GLU A 69 9.79 -4.05 2.83
N GLY A 70 8.87 -3.28 2.25
CA GLY A 70 7.64 -3.85 1.69
C GLY A 70 7.86 -4.79 0.52
N LEU A 71 8.86 -4.54 -0.34
CA LEU A 71 9.23 -5.48 -1.41
C LEU A 71 9.83 -6.78 -0.87
N SER A 72 10.54 -6.73 0.26
CA SER A 72 11.16 -7.93 0.85
C SER A 72 10.10 -8.95 1.26
N GLU A 73 8.91 -8.52 1.68
CA GLU A 73 7.78 -9.40 2.05
C GLU A 73 7.33 -10.35 0.93
N ILE A 74 7.57 -9.99 -0.34
CA ILE A 74 7.13 -10.76 -1.52
C ILE A 74 8.26 -11.45 -2.28
N ILE A 75 9.50 -11.27 -1.85
CA ILE A 75 10.67 -11.91 -2.46
C ILE A 75 10.98 -13.27 -1.80
N ASP A 76 10.43 -13.50 -0.61
CA ASP A 76 10.49 -14.78 0.13
C ASP A 76 9.35 -15.75 -0.20
#